data_AF-A0A6G3XHL4-F1
#
_entry.id   AF-A0A6G3XHL4-F1
#
_cell.length_a   1.000
_cell.length_b   1.000
_cell.length_c   1.000
_cell.angle_alpha   90.00
_cell.angle_beta   90.00
_cell.angle_gamma   90.00
#
_symmetry.space_group_name_H-M   'P 1'
#
loop_
_entity.id
_entity.type
_entity.pdbx_description
1 polymer ?
#
loop_
_entity_poly.entity_id
_entity_poly.type
_entity_poly.pdbx_seq_one_letter_code
_entity_poly.pdbx_strand_id
1 'polypeptide(L)'
;MTERFTPTPEDKFSFGLWTVGWQGRDPFGDATRAAIDPVESVRRLAELGAWGVTFHDDDLIPFGAPEAERERIVKRFRQAVDDSGLVVPMVTTNL
;
A
#
# COMPACT_ATOMS: atom_id res chain seq x y z
N MET A 1 -8.66 12.38 25.47
CA MET A 1 -9.94 11.65 25.24
C MET A 1 -9.92 10.77 23.97
N THR A 2 -8.79 10.62 23.28
CA THR A 2 -8.69 9.89 22.00
C THR A 2 -8.34 8.41 22.13
N GLU A 3 -7.83 7.95 23.28
CA GLU A 3 -7.29 6.59 23.41
C GLU A 3 -8.31 5.46 23.22
N ARG A 4 -9.61 5.71 23.46
CA ARG A 4 -10.64 4.68 23.29
C ARG A 4 -10.78 4.20 21.83
N PHE A 5 -10.39 5.02 20.86
CA PHE A 5 -10.54 4.71 19.43
C PHE A 5 -9.22 4.77 18.67
N THR A 6 -8.10 4.72 19.38
CA THR A 6 -6.79 4.59 18.75
C THR A 6 -6.63 3.15 18.25
N PRO A 7 -6.52 2.93 16.93
CA PRO A 7 -6.40 1.57 16.40
C PRO A 7 -5.06 0.96 16.81
N THR A 8 -5.06 -0.34 17.02
CA THR A 8 -3.83 -1.13 17.17
C THR A 8 -3.81 -2.28 16.16
N PRO A 9 -2.65 -2.88 15.86
CA PRO A 9 -2.57 -3.99 14.93
C PRO A 9 -3.46 -5.20 15.32
N GLU A 10 -3.80 -5.36 16.59
CA GLU A 10 -4.73 -6.39 17.08
C GLU A 10 -6.15 -6.25 16.50
N ASP A 11 -6.56 -5.03 16.09
CA ASP A 11 -7.85 -4.75 15.46
C ASP A 11 -7.91 -5.23 13.98
N LYS A 12 -6.76 -5.57 13.39
CA LYS A 12 -6.63 -6.13 12.04
C LYS A 12 -7.17 -5.23 10.92
N PHE A 13 -7.09 -3.91 11.07
CA PHE A 13 -7.37 -3.01 9.95
C PHE A 13 -6.31 -3.14 8.87
N SER A 14 -6.76 -3.34 7.62
CA SER A 14 -5.88 -3.42 6.46
C SER A 14 -6.38 -2.56 5.30
N PHE A 15 -5.46 -2.05 4.50
CA PHE A 15 -5.78 -1.14 3.40
C PHE A 15 -5.12 -1.59 2.10
N GLY A 16 -5.84 -1.47 0.98
CA GLY A 16 -5.26 -1.68 -0.35
C GLY A 16 -4.36 -0.53 -0.76
N LEU A 17 -3.23 -0.79 -1.41
CA LEU A 17 -2.33 0.27 -1.90
C LEU A 17 -3.06 1.26 -2.81
N TRP A 18 -3.97 0.76 -3.64
CA TRP A 18 -4.83 1.56 -4.52
C TRP A 18 -5.78 2.53 -3.78
N THR A 19 -6.02 2.33 -2.48
CA THR A 19 -6.95 3.18 -1.71
C THR A 19 -6.30 4.54 -1.39
N VAL A 20 -5.33 4.55 -0.47
CA VAL A 20 -4.57 5.76 -0.12
C VAL A 20 -3.72 6.26 -1.29
N GLY A 21 -3.33 5.37 -2.21
CA GLY A 21 -2.61 5.71 -3.43
C GLY A 21 -3.48 6.27 -4.55
N TRP A 22 -4.81 6.33 -4.42
CA TRP A 22 -5.67 6.85 -5.49
C TRP A 22 -5.34 8.32 -5.79
N GLN A 23 -4.94 8.58 -7.03
CA GLN A 23 -4.55 9.92 -7.49
C GLN A 23 -5.72 10.90 -7.69
N GLY A 24 -6.97 10.43 -7.55
CA GLY A 24 -8.14 11.29 -7.66
C GLY A 24 -8.68 11.47 -9.07
N ARG A 25 -8.13 10.77 -10.07
CA ARG A 25 -8.66 10.80 -11.44
C ARG A 25 -10.02 10.10 -11.47
N ASP A 26 -10.97 10.72 -12.15
CA ASP A 26 -12.32 10.21 -12.36
C ASP A 26 -12.73 10.39 -13.84
N PRO A 27 -13.96 9.99 -14.26
CA PRO A 27 -14.38 10.11 -15.66
C PRO A 27 -14.47 11.55 -16.21
N PHE A 28 -14.43 12.57 -15.36
CA PHE A 28 -14.69 13.97 -15.71
C PHE A 28 -13.52 14.91 -15.38
N GLY A 29 -12.45 14.41 -14.78
CA GLY A 29 -11.32 15.23 -14.37
C GLY A 29 -10.00 14.47 -14.28
N ASP A 30 -8.92 15.22 -14.44
CA ASP A 30 -7.56 14.72 -14.30
C ASP A 30 -7.20 14.37 -12.85
N ALA A 31 -6.07 13.69 -12.67
CA ALA A 31 -5.52 13.40 -11.35
C ALA A 31 -5.24 14.70 -10.57
N THR A 32 -5.61 14.72 -9.30
CA THR A 32 -5.41 15.86 -8.39
C THR A 32 -4.31 15.63 -7.36
N ARG A 33 -3.81 14.39 -7.26
CA ARG A 33 -2.70 13.99 -6.37
C ARG A 33 -1.60 13.29 -7.17
N ALA A 34 -0.36 13.45 -6.73
CA ALA A 34 0.77 12.68 -7.25
C ALA A 34 0.64 11.20 -6.86
N ALA A 35 1.29 10.31 -7.61
CA ALA A 35 1.41 8.92 -7.23
C ALA A 35 2.23 8.78 -5.93
N ILE A 36 1.84 7.85 -5.07
CA ILE A 36 2.54 7.55 -3.81
C ILE A 36 3.36 6.28 -4.02
N ASP A 37 4.63 6.30 -3.60
CA ASP A 37 5.46 5.09 -3.60
C ASP A 37 4.88 4.06 -2.61
N PRO A 38 4.68 2.79 -3.00
CA PRO A 38 4.20 1.73 -2.10
C PRO A 38 4.96 1.66 -0.75
N VAL A 39 6.26 1.94 -0.74
CA VAL A 39 7.08 1.98 0.49
C VAL A 39 6.62 3.08 1.44
N GLU A 40 6.22 4.24 0.90
CA GLU A 40 5.67 5.33 1.70
C GLU A 40 4.31 4.95 2.30
N SER A 41 3.42 4.37 1.49
CA SER A 41 2.10 3.92 1.97
C SER A 41 2.23 2.92 3.13
N VAL A 42 3.13 1.94 3.02
CA VAL A 42 3.39 0.96 4.09
C VAL A 42 3.80 1.66 5.38
N ARG A 43 4.79 2.55 5.34
CA ARG A 43 5.28 3.26 6.53
C ARG A 43 4.19 4.12 7.17
N ARG A 44 3.47 4.90 6.35
CA ARG A 44 2.38 5.78 6.83
C ARG A 44 1.23 4.99 7.45
N LEU A 45 0.83 3.88 6.84
CA LEU A 45 -0.24 3.03 7.39
C LEU A 45 0.18 2.39 8.71
N ALA A 46 1.44 1.98 8.86
CA ALA A 46 1.97 1.50 10.12
C ALA A 46 1.97 2.58 11.22
N GLU A 47 2.40 3.80 10.90
CA GLU A 47 2.34 4.96 11.81
C GLU A 47 0.91 5.23 12.32
N LEU A 48 -0.11 4.89 11.53
CA LEU A 48 -1.52 5.05 11.85
C LEU A 48 -2.15 3.86 12.59
N GLY A 49 -1.38 2.79 12.88
CA GLY A 49 -1.85 1.62 13.61
C GLY A 49 -2.49 0.53 12.73
N ALA A 50 -2.30 0.57 11.40
CA ALA A 50 -2.75 -0.51 10.53
C ALA A 50 -2.02 -1.83 10.86
N TRP A 51 -2.69 -2.94 10.56
CA TRP A 51 -2.15 -4.29 10.70
C TRP A 51 -1.54 -4.82 9.39
N GLY A 52 -2.12 -4.44 8.24
CA GLY A 52 -1.64 -4.94 6.97
C GLY A 52 -1.97 -4.10 5.76
N VAL A 53 -1.35 -4.45 4.65
CA VAL A 53 -1.59 -3.87 3.33
C VAL A 53 -1.94 -4.94 2.31
N THR A 54 -2.78 -4.60 1.36
CA THR A 54 -3.15 -5.48 0.24
C THR A 54 -2.83 -4.77 -1.08
N PHE A 55 -2.70 -5.50 -2.18
CA PHE A 55 -2.36 -4.91 -3.48
C PHE A 55 -2.86 -5.76 -4.65
N HIS A 56 -3.15 -5.11 -5.77
CA HIS A 56 -3.10 -5.73 -7.08
C HIS A 56 -1.64 -5.86 -7.52
N ASP A 57 -1.35 -6.81 -8.40
CA ASP A 57 -0.08 -6.90 -9.11
C ASP A 57 0.40 -5.54 -9.66
N ASP A 58 -0.47 -4.85 -10.40
CA ASP A 58 -0.14 -3.58 -11.06
C ASP A 58 -0.01 -2.37 -10.12
N ASP A 59 -0.54 -2.46 -8.89
CA ASP A 59 -0.33 -1.42 -7.87
C ASP A 59 1.11 -1.41 -7.37
N LEU A 60 1.71 -2.60 -7.31
CA LEU A 60 3.05 -2.80 -6.78
C LEU A 60 4.09 -2.78 -7.91
N ILE A 61 3.86 -3.54 -8.98
CA ILE A 61 4.77 -3.71 -10.10
C ILE A 61 4.13 -3.06 -11.32
N PRO A 62 4.73 -2.00 -11.92
CA PRO A 62 4.19 -1.44 -13.15
C PRO A 62 4.00 -2.50 -14.23
N PHE A 63 2.83 -2.51 -14.87
CA PHE A 63 2.51 -3.48 -15.92
C PHE A 63 3.60 -3.53 -16.99
N GLY A 64 4.10 -4.73 -17.29
CA GLY A 64 5.17 -4.95 -18.27
C GLY A 64 6.59 -4.57 -17.80
N ALA A 65 6.80 -4.27 -16.51
CA ALA A 65 8.13 -4.04 -15.97
C ALA A 65 9.07 -5.23 -16.23
N PRO A 66 10.33 -5.00 -16.65
CA PRO A 66 11.32 -6.06 -16.80
C PRO A 66 11.58 -6.81 -15.49
N GLU A 67 11.98 -8.08 -15.57
CA GLU A 67 12.18 -8.93 -14.38
C GLU A 67 13.13 -8.31 -13.34
N ALA A 68 14.23 -7.70 -13.78
CA ALA A 68 15.17 -7.04 -12.87
C ALA A 68 14.55 -5.84 -12.12
N GLU A 69 13.63 -5.11 -12.76
CA GLU A 69 12.90 -4.02 -12.12
C GLU A 69 11.84 -4.56 -11.16
N ARG A 70 11.10 -5.58 -11.57
CA ARG A 70 10.15 -6.30 -10.71
C ARG A 70 10.82 -6.79 -9.42
N GLU A 71 11.95 -7.49 -9.52
CA GLU A 71 12.71 -7.98 -8.37
C GLU A 71 13.14 -6.84 -7.43
N ARG A 72 13.65 -5.74 -7.99
CA ARG A 72 14.05 -4.56 -7.22
C ARG A 72 12.88 -3.95 -6.45
N ILE A 73 11.72 -3.83 -7.09
CA ILE A 73 10.51 -3.28 -6.47
C ILE A 73 10.01 -4.19 -5.34
N VAL A 74 9.89 -5.49 -5.60
CA VAL A 74 9.46 -6.48 -4.59
C VAL A 74 10.40 -6.47 -3.39
N LYS A 75 11.72 -6.40 -3.60
CA LYS A 75 12.69 -6.32 -2.51
C LYS A 75 12.49 -5.08 -1.64
N ARG A 76 12.29 -3.91 -2.25
CA ARG A 76 12.04 -2.64 -1.53
C ARG A 76 10.74 -2.70 -0.73
N PHE A 77 9.67 -3.21 -1.34
CA PHE A 77 8.37 -3.34 -0.68
C PHE A 77 8.42 -4.32 0.48
N ARG A 78 9.02 -5.50 0.28
CA ARG A 78 9.22 -6.49 1.35
C ARG A 78 10.00 -5.91 2.52
N GLN A 79 11.10 -5.19 2.26
CA GLN A 79 11.86 -4.53 3.30
C GLN A 79 10.99 -3.55 4.10
N ALA A 80 10.16 -2.74 3.42
CA ALA A 80 9.29 -1.78 4.10
C ALA A 80 8.23 -2.46 4.98
N VAL A 81 7.64 -3.56 4.50
CA VAL A 81 6.67 -4.36 5.26
C VAL A 81 7.33 -4.96 6.50
N ASP A 82 8.50 -5.58 6.34
CA ASP A 82 9.28 -6.18 7.42
C ASP A 82 9.67 -5.11 8.47
N ASP A 83 10.22 -3.97 8.03
CA ASP A 83 10.65 -2.86 8.91
C ASP A 83 9.49 -2.24 9.70
N SER A 84 8.27 -2.27 9.13
CA SER A 84 7.08 -1.65 9.73
C SER A 84 6.27 -2.61 10.59
N GLY A 85 6.62 -3.90 10.63
CA GLY A 85 5.86 -4.93 11.34
C GLY A 85 4.46 -5.21 10.78
N LEU A 86 4.19 -4.75 9.54
CA LEU A 86 2.93 -5.00 8.85
C LEU A 86 2.91 -6.41 8.25
N VAL A 87 1.72 -6.89 7.90
CA VAL A 87 1.56 -8.12 7.09
C VAL A 87 0.89 -7.83 5.74
N VAL A 88 0.95 -8.80 4.83
CA VAL A 88 0.18 -8.80 3.58
C VAL A 88 -0.88 -9.91 3.67
N PRO A 89 -2.11 -9.62 4.13
CA PRO A 89 -3.10 -10.66 4.41
C PRO A 89 -3.88 -11.11 3.16
N MET A 90 -3.82 -10.34 2.07
CA MET A 90 -4.52 -10.63 0.82
C MET A 90 -3.79 -9.95 -0.34
N VAL A 91 -3.83 -10.61 -1.50
CA VAL A 91 -3.39 -10.08 -2.80
C VAL A 91 -4.47 -10.38 -3.84
N THR A 92 -4.50 -9.59 -4.90
CA THR A 92 -5.46 -9.73 -6.00
C THR A 92 -4.79 -9.39 -7.34
N THR A 93 -5.53 -9.49 -8.45
CA THR A 93 -5.04 -9.27 -9.82
C THR A 93 -5.86 -8.17 -10.47
N ASN A 94 -5.20 -7.26 -11.19
CA ASN A 94 -5.85 -6.30 -12.07
C ASN A 94 -6.14 -6.98 -13.43
N LEU A 95 -7.42 -7.06 -13.83
CA LEU A 95 -7.90 -7.88 -14.97
C LEU A 95 -8.71 -7.09 -15.98
#